data_AF-A0A523JEY0-F1
#
_entry.id   AF-A0A523JEY0-F1
#
_cell.length_a   1.000
_cell.length_b   1.000
_cell.length_c   1.000
_cell.angle_alpha   90.00
_cell.angle_beta   90.00
_cell.angle_gamma   90.00
#
_symmetry.space_group_name_H-M   'P 1'
#
loop_
_entity.id
_entity.type
_entity.pdbx_description
1 polymer ?
#
loop_
_entity_poly.entity_id
_entity_poly.type
_entity_poly.pdbx_seq_one_letter_code
_entity_poly.pdbx_strand_id
1 'polypeptide(L)'
;MKANKFILRGRETHISKKEIEHAAMRNIAGRGKSYYALVGERKIPVKNLIYEVLQEKGYDFTLLDFTTQDAVRILRKLGVEIVEKVKMGTANNLLKFAGTISLGGDAVKDERDLYK
;
A
#
# COMPACT_ATOMS: atom_id res chain seq x y z
N MET A 1 3.44 -13.95 -19.35
CA MET A 1 3.87 -12.65 -18.77
C MET A 1 5.30 -12.81 -18.27
N LYS A 2 6.18 -11.83 -18.52
CA LYS A 2 7.59 -11.91 -18.13
C LYS A 2 7.75 -11.55 -16.64
N ALA A 3 8.67 -12.23 -15.94
CA ALA A 3 9.03 -11.87 -14.58
C ALA A 3 9.86 -10.58 -14.57
N ASN A 4 9.57 -9.69 -13.62
CA ASN A 4 10.32 -8.46 -13.41
C ASN A 4 11.40 -8.69 -12.36
N LYS A 5 12.57 -8.09 -12.61
CA LYS A 5 13.70 -8.12 -11.68
C LYS A 5 13.50 -7.09 -10.57
N PHE A 6 13.69 -7.51 -9.33
CA PHE A 6 13.68 -6.68 -8.14
C PHE A 6 14.88 -7.00 -7.25
N ILE A 7 15.46 -5.98 -6.63
CA ILE A 7 16.57 -6.16 -5.69
C ILE A 7 16.01 -5.99 -4.28
N LEU A 8 16.08 -7.04 -3.48
CA LEU A 8 15.70 -7.05 -2.07
C LEU A 8 16.96 -7.34 -1.25
N ARG A 9 17.40 -6.37 -0.43
CA ARG A 9 18.62 -6.47 0.41
C ARG A 9 19.86 -6.93 -0.37
N GLY A 10 20.06 -6.38 -1.58
CA GLY A 10 21.20 -6.73 -2.43
C GLY A 10 21.09 -8.11 -3.09
N ARG A 11 20.02 -8.87 -2.84
CA ARG A 11 19.73 -10.14 -3.51
C ARG A 11 18.74 -9.92 -4.65
N GLU A 12 19.02 -10.55 -5.78
CA GLU A 12 18.19 -10.47 -6.98
C GLU A 12 17.01 -11.43 -6.89
N THR A 13 15.81 -10.91 -7.12
CA THR A 13 14.56 -11.66 -7.11
C THR A 13 13.80 -11.40 -8.40
N HIS A 14 13.15 -12.43 -8.91
CA HIS A 14 12.33 -12.34 -10.12
C HIS A 14 10.89 -12.62 -9.77
N ILE A 15 10.00 -11.64 -9.95
CA ILE A 15 8.59 -11.78 -9.58
C ILE A 15 7.72 -11.31 -10.75
N SER A 16 6.71 -12.10 -11.09
CA SER A 16 5.71 -11.82 -12.12
C SER A 16 4.33 -11.62 -11.51
N LYS A 17 3.44 -10.94 -12.24
CA LYS A 17 2.04 -10.76 -11.81
C LYS A 17 1.31 -12.11 -11.63
N LYS A 18 1.56 -13.08 -12.51
CA LYS A 18 0.95 -14.42 -12.43
C LYS A 18 1.32 -15.15 -11.14
N GLU A 19 2.54 -14.98 -10.66
CA GLU A 19 2.98 -15.55 -9.38
C GLU A 19 2.27 -14.87 -8.19
N ILE A 20 2.04 -13.55 -8.27
CA ILE A 20 1.24 -12.84 -7.26
C ILE A 20 -0.20 -13.39 -7.24
N GLU A 21 -0.82 -13.55 -8.41
CA GLU A 21 -2.19 -14.08 -8.53
C GLU A 21 -2.29 -15.52 -8.03
N HIS A 22 -1.29 -16.35 -8.32
CA HIS A 22 -1.20 -17.72 -7.83
C HIS A 22 -1.07 -17.79 -6.31
N ALA A 23 -0.13 -17.04 -5.73
CA ALA A 23 0.04 -16.98 -4.28
C ALA A 23 -1.24 -16.45 -3.60
N ALA A 24 -1.93 -15.48 -4.22
CA ALA A 24 -3.18 -14.93 -3.73
C ALA A 24 -4.34 -15.93 -3.70
N MET A 25 -4.25 -17.10 -4.37
CA MET A 25 -5.25 -18.18 -4.25
C MET A 25 -5.14 -18.90 -2.89
N ARG A 26 -3.97 -18.86 -2.24
CA ARG A 26 -3.76 -19.51 -0.94
C ARG A 26 -4.42 -18.74 0.20
N ASN A 27 -4.68 -19.41 1.32
CA ASN A 27 -5.22 -18.75 2.50
C ASN A 27 -4.11 -18.01 3.27
N ILE A 28 -3.70 -16.85 2.76
CA ILE A 28 -2.66 -16.02 3.35
C ILE A 28 -3.25 -15.25 4.55
N ALA A 29 -3.15 -15.86 5.74
CA ALA A 29 -3.44 -15.18 6.99
C ALA A 29 -2.20 -14.39 7.44
N GLY A 30 -2.31 -13.07 7.53
CA GLY A 30 -1.18 -12.19 7.82
C GLY A 30 -1.48 -11.10 8.85
N ARG A 31 -0.49 -10.79 9.70
CA ARG A 31 -0.55 -9.68 10.67
C ARG A 31 -0.07 -8.37 10.02
N GLY A 32 -0.77 -7.89 8.99
CA GLY A 32 -0.58 -6.55 8.43
C GLY A 32 -1.81 -5.69 8.69
N LYS A 33 -1.62 -4.46 9.20
CA LYS A 33 -2.74 -3.60 9.63
C LYS A 33 -3.02 -2.41 8.71
N SER A 34 -2.07 -2.03 7.85
CA SER A 34 -2.15 -0.74 7.12
C SER A 34 -2.24 -0.89 5.60
N TYR A 35 -1.47 -1.78 4.96
CA TYR A 35 -1.45 -1.89 3.50
C TYR A 35 -1.88 -3.27 3.03
N TYR A 36 -2.78 -3.29 2.05
CA TYR A 36 -3.33 -4.51 1.48
C TYR A 36 -3.30 -4.47 -0.05
N ALA A 37 -2.97 -5.59 -0.67
CA ALA A 37 -3.15 -5.83 -2.10
C ALA A 37 -4.58 -6.29 -2.38
N LEU A 38 -5.17 -5.76 -3.44
CA LEU A 38 -6.39 -6.30 -4.03
C LEU A 38 -6.03 -7.22 -5.18
N VAL A 39 -6.39 -8.49 -5.04
CA VAL A 39 -6.21 -9.52 -6.07
C VAL A 39 -7.55 -10.24 -6.23
N GLY A 40 -8.26 -9.94 -7.33
CA GLY A 40 -9.68 -10.27 -7.44
C GLY A 40 -10.49 -9.59 -6.33
N GLU A 41 -11.36 -10.33 -5.66
CA GLU A 41 -12.16 -9.84 -4.52
C GLU A 41 -11.42 -9.95 -3.17
N ARG A 42 -10.17 -10.42 -3.17
CA ARG A 42 -9.43 -10.71 -1.94
C ARG A 42 -8.56 -9.53 -1.54
N LYS A 43 -8.60 -9.23 -0.24
CA LYS A 43 -7.75 -8.23 0.41
C LYS A 43 -6.66 -8.92 1.22
N ILE A 44 -5.41 -8.82 0.78
CA ILE A 44 -4.28 -9.57 1.35
C ILE A 44 -3.20 -8.62 1.85
N PRO A 45 -2.64 -8.79 3.06
CA PRO A 45 -1.54 -7.96 3.52
C PRO A 45 -0.34 -8.01 2.58
N VAL A 46 0.16 -6.84 2.15
CA VAL A 46 1.18 -6.74 1.08
C VAL A 46 2.47 -7.49 1.40
N LYS A 47 2.93 -7.45 2.65
CA LYS A 47 4.16 -8.16 3.06
C LYS A 47 3.98 -9.67 3.02
N ASN A 48 2.85 -10.16 3.50
CA ASN A 48 2.57 -11.59 3.52
C ASN A 48 2.42 -12.13 2.10
N LEU A 49 1.77 -11.38 1.21
CA LEU A 49 1.67 -11.77 -0.19
C LEU A 49 3.05 -11.92 -0.86
N ILE A 50 3.93 -10.94 -0.71
CA ILE A 50 5.29 -11.01 -1.26
C ILE A 50 6.11 -12.12 -0.59
N TYR A 51 5.97 -12.30 0.72
CA TYR A 51 6.64 -13.38 1.44
C TYR A 51 6.28 -14.75 0.88
N GLU A 52 4.99 -15.05 0.70
CA GLU A 52 4.54 -16.33 0.13
C GLU A 52 5.11 -16.56 -1.27
N VAL A 53 5.13 -15.52 -2.11
CA VAL A 53 5.72 -15.61 -3.45
C VAL A 53 7.21 -15.88 -3.40
N LEU A 54 7.95 -15.25 -2.47
CA LEU A 54 9.38 -15.49 -2.30
C LEU A 54 9.66 -16.91 -1.81
N GLN A 55 8.86 -17.40 -0.86
CA GLN A 55 8.93 -18.76 -0.33
C GLN A 55 8.63 -19.82 -1.40
N GLU A 56 7.58 -19.62 -2.21
CA GLU A 56 7.25 -20.51 -3.34
C GLU A 56 8.39 -20.63 -4.34
N LYS A 57 9.17 -19.56 -4.52
CA LYS A 57 10.32 -19.52 -5.44
C LYS A 57 11.62 -20.04 -4.82
N GLY A 58 11.59 -20.48 -3.55
CA GLY A 58 12.76 -20.98 -2.85
C GLY A 58 13.76 -19.89 -2.44
N TYR A 59 13.33 -18.62 -2.38
CA TYR A 59 14.18 -17.57 -1.82
C TYR A 59 14.15 -17.61 -0.30
N ASP A 60 15.33 -17.64 0.31
CA ASP A 60 15.51 -17.59 1.75
C ASP A 60 15.42 -16.13 2.26
N PHE A 61 14.18 -15.63 2.36
CA PHE A 61 13.85 -14.36 3.02
C PHE A 61 12.85 -14.60 4.14
N THR A 62 13.07 -13.91 5.24
CA THR A 62 12.10 -13.74 6.33
C THR A 62 11.25 -12.48 6.10
N LEU A 63 10.15 -12.36 6.84
CA LEU A 63 9.37 -11.13 6.86
C LEU A 63 10.17 -9.91 7.39
N LEU A 64 11.28 -10.10 8.09
CA LEU A 64 12.12 -8.99 8.61
C LEU A 64 13.07 -8.44 7.54
N ASP A 65 13.36 -9.23 6.50
CA ASP A 65 14.34 -8.86 5.49
C ASP A 65 13.84 -7.77 4.53
N PHE A 66 12.56 -7.43 4.53
CA PHE A 66 12.04 -6.37 3.68
C PHE A 66 10.94 -5.56 4.35
N THR A 67 10.78 -4.33 3.89
CA THR A 67 9.81 -3.39 4.46
C THR A 67 8.44 -3.54 3.80
N THR A 68 7.41 -3.00 4.45
CA THR A 68 6.08 -2.88 3.83
C THR A 68 6.14 -2.03 2.55
N GLN A 69 7.00 -1.00 2.53
CA GLN A 69 7.17 -0.13 1.38
C GLN A 69 7.81 -0.85 0.20
N ASP A 70 8.76 -1.76 0.44
CA ASP A 70 9.34 -2.60 -0.61
C ASP A 70 8.26 -3.48 -1.25
N ALA A 71 7.43 -4.12 -0.43
CA ALA A 71 6.32 -4.92 -0.92
C ALA A 71 5.32 -4.09 -1.74
N VAL A 72 4.94 -2.90 -1.26
CA VAL A 72 4.07 -1.97 -2.02
C VAL A 72 4.69 -1.57 -3.35
N ARG A 73 5.99 -1.23 -3.38
CA ARG A 73 6.70 -0.85 -4.61
C ARG A 73 6.73 -1.98 -5.63
N ILE A 74 7.01 -3.21 -5.19
CA ILE A 74 7.02 -4.40 -6.05
C ILE A 74 5.62 -4.63 -6.64
N LEU A 75 4.60 -4.67 -5.79
CA LEU A 75 3.22 -4.93 -6.20
C LEU A 75 2.68 -3.86 -7.16
N ARG A 76 2.94 -2.57 -6.89
CA ARG A 76 2.57 -1.48 -7.80
C ARG A 76 3.25 -1.59 -9.16
N LYS A 77 4.55 -1.94 -9.19
CA LYS A 77 5.28 -2.18 -10.45
C LYS A 77 4.73 -3.37 -11.24
N LEU A 78 4.07 -4.31 -10.57
CA LEU A 78 3.39 -5.45 -11.20
C LEU A 78 1.93 -5.14 -11.57
N GLY A 79 1.48 -3.90 -11.35
CA GLY A 79 0.10 -3.47 -11.64
C GLY A 79 -0.93 -4.03 -10.68
N VAL A 80 -0.54 -4.33 -9.44
CA VAL A 80 -1.46 -4.77 -8.38
C VAL A 80 -1.93 -3.55 -7.61
N GLU A 81 -3.25 -3.45 -7.44
CA GLU A 81 -3.88 -2.37 -6.70
C GLU A 81 -3.62 -2.51 -5.19
N ILE A 82 -3.29 -1.38 -4.54
CA ILE A 82 -2.96 -1.33 -3.11
C ILE A 82 -3.93 -0.39 -2.40
N VAL A 83 -4.59 -0.90 -1.35
CA VAL A 83 -5.46 -0.13 -0.46
C VAL A 83 -4.79 0.08 0.89
N GLU A 84 -4.79 1.32 1.35
CA GLU A 84 -4.38 1.68 2.71
C GLU A 84 -5.58 1.71 3.65
N LYS A 85 -5.53 0.93 4.73
CA LYS A 85 -6.47 1.04 5.85
C LYS A 85 -6.06 2.23 6.70
N VAL A 86 -6.49 3.41 6.29
CA VAL A 86 -6.37 4.61 7.12
C VAL A 86 -7.25 4.40 8.34
N LYS A 87 -6.67 4.46 9.55
CA LYS A 87 -7.49 4.64 10.76
C LYS A 87 -8.12 6.03 10.67
N MET A 88 -9.38 6.12 10.26
CA MET A 88 -10.20 7.31 10.55
C MET A 88 -10.27 7.44 12.08
N GLY A 89 -9.54 8.39 12.66
CA GLY A 89 -9.51 8.53 14.11
C GLY A 89 -8.44 9.45 14.70
N THR A 90 -7.69 10.24 13.92
CA THR A 90 -6.85 11.31 14.46
C THR A 90 -7.12 12.59 13.70
N ALA A 91 -7.49 13.65 14.42
CA ALA A 91 -7.83 14.98 13.93
C ALA A 91 -6.88 15.52 12.83
N ASN A 92 -5.63 15.06 12.81
CA ASN A 92 -4.62 15.38 11.79
C ASN A 92 -4.96 14.97 10.34
N ASN A 93 -5.86 13.99 10.12
CA ASN A 93 -6.29 13.64 8.76
C ASN A 93 -7.40 14.55 8.22
N LEU A 94 -8.19 15.18 9.09
CA LEU A 94 -9.17 16.20 8.70
C LEU A 94 -8.48 17.54 8.39
N LEU A 95 -7.38 17.85 9.08
CA LEU A 95 -6.57 19.05 8.82
C LEU A 95 -6.02 19.12 7.38
N LYS A 96 -5.84 17.97 6.71
CA LYS A 96 -5.44 17.94 5.28
C LYS A 96 -6.53 18.44 4.33
N PHE A 97 -7.78 18.46 4.76
CA PHE A 97 -8.92 18.98 3.99
C PHE A 97 -9.35 20.39 4.44
N ALA A 98 -8.84 20.90 5.58
CA ALA A 98 -9.17 22.22 6.09
C ALA A 98 -8.78 23.37 5.15
N GLY A 99 -7.75 23.18 4.32
CA GLY A 99 -7.39 24.14 3.26
C GLY A 99 -8.08 23.91 1.91
N THR A 100 -8.73 22.76 1.72
CA THR A 100 -9.35 22.35 0.43
C THR A 100 -10.86 22.57 0.44
N ILE A 101 -11.50 22.55 1.60
CA ILE A 101 -12.90 22.96 1.79
C ILE A 101 -12.92 24.49 2.03
N SER A 102 -12.31 25.26 1.12
CA SER A 102 -12.71 26.66 0.94
C SER A 102 -14.00 26.64 0.12
N LEU A 103 -15.10 26.30 0.80
CA LEU A 103 -16.46 26.51 0.30
C LEU A 103 -16.70 28.02 0.23
N GLY A 104 -16.30 28.63 -0.89
CA GLY A 104 -16.92 29.82 -1.47
C GLY A 104 -17.16 31.03 -0.57
N GLY A 105 -16.32 31.28 0.43
CA GLY A 105 -16.32 32.51 1.23
C GLY A 105 -15.25 33.48 0.73
N ASP A 106 -15.65 34.69 0.36
CA ASP A 106 -14.74 35.78 0.00
C ASP A 106 -14.02 36.24 1.29
N ALA A 107 -12.84 35.67 1.55
CA ALA A 107 -12.09 35.84 2.80
C ALA A 107 -11.76 37.31 3.14
N VAL A 108 -11.84 38.22 2.17
CA VAL A 108 -11.60 39.65 2.35
C VAL A 108 -12.83 40.36 2.94
N LYS A 109 -14.04 39.80 2.77
CA LYS A 109 -15.27 40.37 3.35
C LYS A 109 -15.42 40.08 4.84
N ASP A 110 -15.06 38.88 5.28
CA ASP A 110 -15.18 38.47 6.69
C ASP A 110 -14.21 39.23 7.62
N GLU A 111 -13.06 39.70 7.11
CA GLU A 111 -12.12 40.51 7.91
C GLU A 111 -12.70 41.89 8.28
N ARG A 112 -13.60 42.44 7.45
CA ARG A 112 -14.22 43.76 7.72
C ARG A 112 -15.32 43.72 8.77
N ASP A 113 -15.96 42.57 8.99
CA ASP A 113 -17.03 42.42 9.98
C ASP A 113 -16.50 42.06 11.37
N LEU A 114 -15.24 41.61 11.48
CA LEU A 114 -14.56 41.33 12.75
C LEU A 114 -14.02 42.59 13.48
N TYR A 115 -13.92 43.73 12.78
CA TYR A 115 -13.41 45.00 13.32
C TYR A 115 -14.47 46.11 13.34
N LYS A 116 -15.75 45.76 13.55
CA LYS A 116 -16.81 46.71 13.90
C LYS A 116 -17.25 46.56 15.35
#